data_AF-A0A6V7NU26-F1
#
_entry.id   AF-A0A6V7NU26-F1
#
_cell.length_a   1.000
_cell.length_b   1.000
_cell.length_c   1.000
_cell.angle_alpha   90.00
_cell.angle_beta   90.00
_cell.angle_gamma   90.00
#
_symmetry.space_group_name_H-M   'P 1'
#
loop_
_entity.id
_entity.type
_entity.pdbx_description
1 polymer ?
#
loop_
_entity_poly.entity_id
_entity_poly.type
_entity_poly.pdbx_seq_one_letter_code
_entity_poly.pdbx_strand_id
1 'polypeptide(L)'
;MNCFSLSTNILITLLLLNSICPPFATPADNGASLFRGSSLYAEDHESNILSSSGGTFSCGFKEVATNAFTFSIWFTNSANKTVVWSANRDHPFVASDQLMFKASDWGPGIQRRLTLDYDGNLRLYSLDESSGTWSISWVALSQPCNVHGLCGRNGICVYSPKPSCTCPPGYEMNQPSDWSKGCKRKFNISCVDSHN
;
A
#
# COMPACT_ATOMS: atom_id res chain seq x y z
N MET A 1 28.30 -17.30 -54.90
CA MET A 1 29.42 -18.26 -54.75
C MET A 1 30.69 -17.49 -54.47
N ASN A 2 31.59 -18.07 -53.68
CA ASN A 2 33.01 -17.70 -53.48
C ASN A 2 33.33 -16.40 -52.70
N CYS A 3 33.70 -16.66 -51.44
CA CYS A 3 34.43 -15.86 -50.46
C CYS A 3 35.80 -15.35 -50.95
N PHE A 4 36.32 -14.25 -50.37
CA PHE A 4 37.74 -14.11 -50.03
C PHE A 4 37.98 -13.13 -48.85
N SER A 5 39.16 -13.26 -48.22
CA SER A 5 39.62 -12.63 -46.97
C SER A 5 41.07 -12.13 -47.14
N LEU A 6 41.72 -11.35 -46.27
CA LEU A 6 41.52 -11.04 -44.84
C LEU A 6 42.20 -9.70 -44.51
N SER A 7 41.82 -9.02 -43.42
CA SER A 7 42.59 -7.96 -42.70
C SER A 7 42.61 -6.54 -43.32
N THR A 8 42.82 -5.43 -42.60
CA THR A 8 43.22 -5.16 -41.19
C THR A 8 42.38 -4.05 -40.51
N ASN A 9 42.47 -3.97 -39.18
CA ASN A 9 41.71 -3.08 -38.29
C ASN A 9 42.00 -1.57 -38.43
N ILE A 10 40.96 -0.72 -38.40
CA ILE A 10 40.96 0.56 -37.67
C ILE A 10 39.65 0.66 -36.88
N LEU A 11 39.76 0.83 -35.56
CA LEU A 11 38.63 0.83 -34.63
C LEU A 11 38.00 2.23 -34.52
N ILE A 12 36.97 2.51 -35.33
CA ILE A 12 36.12 3.69 -35.14
C ILE A 12 34.91 3.28 -34.29
N THR A 13 35.01 3.46 -32.97
CA THR A 13 33.85 3.37 -32.07
C THR A 13 32.92 4.55 -32.31
N LEU A 14 31.94 4.36 -33.19
CA LEU A 14 30.84 5.31 -33.38
C LEU A 14 29.98 5.32 -32.10
N LEU A 15 30.04 6.42 -31.35
CA LEU A 15 29.09 6.68 -30.27
C LEU A 15 27.71 6.95 -30.87
N LEU A 16 26.90 5.90 -30.99
CA LEU A 16 25.48 6.03 -31.27
C LEU A 16 24.81 6.67 -30.05
N LEU A 17 24.66 8.00 -30.10
CA LEU A 17 23.76 8.78 -29.26
C LEU A 17 22.29 8.46 -29.59
N ASN A 18 21.91 7.19 -29.42
CA ASN A 18 20.52 6.82 -29.22
C ASN A 18 20.18 7.13 -27.76
N SER A 19 19.77 8.38 -27.51
CA SER A 19 19.11 8.81 -26.28
C SER A 19 17.71 8.19 -26.17
N ILE A 20 17.64 6.86 -26.18
CA ILE A 20 16.53 6.14 -25.57
C ILE A 20 16.81 6.24 -24.06
N CYS A 21 16.36 7.36 -23.48
CA CYS A 21 16.11 7.37 -22.05
C CYS A 21 15.19 6.15 -21.80
N PRO A 22 15.58 5.16 -20.99
CA PRO A 22 14.63 4.14 -20.61
C PRO A 22 13.45 4.90 -19.99
N PRO A 23 12.19 4.65 -20.39
CA PRO A 23 11.08 5.19 -19.65
C PRO A 23 11.33 4.79 -18.21
N PHE A 24 11.43 5.77 -17.29
CA PHE A 24 11.65 5.48 -15.88
C PHE A 24 10.62 4.44 -15.50
N ALA A 25 11.10 3.22 -15.28
CA ALA A 25 10.23 2.12 -14.96
C ALA A 25 9.76 2.40 -13.54
N THR A 26 8.66 3.15 -13.44
CA THR A 26 7.87 3.26 -12.22
C THR A 26 7.71 1.82 -11.75
N PRO A 27 8.26 1.43 -10.59
CA PRO A 27 8.16 0.05 -10.13
C PRO A 27 6.68 -0.31 -10.19
N ALA A 28 6.37 -1.41 -10.89
CA ALA A 28 5.01 -1.75 -11.29
C ALA A 28 4.08 -1.57 -10.09
N ASP A 29 3.25 -0.54 -10.14
CA ASP A 29 2.43 -0.20 -8.99
C ASP A 29 1.38 -1.28 -8.87
N ASN A 30 1.46 -2.08 -7.81
CA ASN A 30 0.63 -3.27 -7.59
C ASN A 30 -0.82 -2.89 -7.19
N GLY A 31 -1.35 -1.82 -7.77
CA GLY A 31 -2.53 -1.11 -7.31
C GLY A 31 -2.35 -0.49 -5.93
N ALA A 32 -1.14 -0.10 -5.51
CA ALA A 32 -0.93 0.50 -4.19
C ALA A 32 -1.18 2.02 -4.19
N SER A 33 -1.12 2.67 -5.36
CA SER A 33 -1.21 4.13 -5.47
C SER A 33 -2.23 4.63 -6.50
N LEU A 34 -2.71 5.84 -6.26
CA LEU A 34 -3.48 6.65 -7.20
C LEU A 34 -2.64 7.85 -7.61
N PHE A 35 -2.33 7.90 -8.90
CA PHE A 35 -1.63 9.02 -9.51
C PHE A 35 -2.63 10.06 -10.03
N ARG A 36 -2.11 11.21 -10.46
CA ARG A 36 -2.87 12.23 -11.18
C ARG A 36 -3.64 11.61 -12.34
N GLY A 37 -4.97 11.59 -12.26
CA GLY A 37 -5.89 11.11 -13.31
C GLY A 37 -6.60 9.82 -12.95
N SER A 38 -6.07 9.05 -12.00
CA SER A 38 -6.82 8.01 -11.32
C SER A 38 -8.06 8.61 -10.65
N SER A 39 -9.17 7.89 -10.68
CA SER A 39 -10.42 8.25 -10.01
C SER A 39 -10.90 7.05 -9.21
N LEU A 40 -11.59 7.29 -8.11
CA LEU A 40 -12.28 6.23 -7.36
C LEU A 40 -13.80 6.38 -7.47
N TYR A 41 -14.51 5.26 -7.52
CA TYR A 41 -15.96 5.20 -7.65
C TYR A 41 -16.56 4.50 -6.44
N ALA A 42 -17.57 5.11 -5.81
CA ALA A 42 -18.23 4.51 -4.65
C ALA A 42 -19.08 3.28 -5.04
N GLU A 43 -19.61 3.25 -6.25
CA GLU A 43 -20.47 2.17 -6.73
C GLU A 43 -19.62 0.93 -7.12
N ASP A 44 -18.51 1.11 -7.86
CA ASP A 44 -17.57 0.04 -8.22
C ASP A 44 -16.60 -0.39 -7.09
N HIS A 45 -16.99 -0.16 -5.82
CA HIS A 45 -16.17 -0.36 -4.63
C HIS A 45 -15.62 -1.78 -4.42
N GLU A 46 -16.14 -2.78 -5.14
CA GLU A 46 -15.60 -4.15 -5.12
C GLU A 46 -14.36 -4.34 -6.00
N SER A 47 -14.22 -3.57 -7.07
CA SER A 47 -13.10 -3.65 -8.02
C SER A 47 -12.10 -2.51 -7.85
N ASN A 48 -12.58 -1.37 -7.35
CA ASN A 48 -11.85 -0.12 -7.26
C ASN A 48 -11.15 0.03 -5.90
N ILE A 49 -10.21 -0.90 -5.65
CA ILE A 49 -9.53 -1.10 -4.36
C ILE A 49 -8.02 -0.91 -4.53
N LEU A 50 -7.38 -0.18 -3.62
CA LEU A 50 -5.92 -0.17 -3.49
C LEU A 50 -5.43 -1.28 -2.58
N SER A 51 -4.27 -1.85 -2.88
CA SER A 51 -3.62 -2.88 -2.06
C SER A 51 -2.19 -2.52 -1.71
N SER A 52 -1.88 -2.57 -0.41
CA SER A 52 -0.54 -2.36 0.11
C SER A 52 0.47 -3.32 -0.52
N SER A 53 1.71 -2.88 -0.71
CA SER A 53 2.76 -3.69 -1.35
C SER A 53 3.09 -4.99 -0.59
N GLY A 54 2.75 -5.08 0.70
CA GLY A 54 2.85 -6.30 1.51
C GLY A 54 1.61 -7.21 1.49
N GLY A 55 0.58 -6.90 0.68
CA GLY A 55 -0.64 -7.72 0.52
C GLY A 55 -1.45 -7.95 1.80
N THR A 56 -1.21 -7.16 2.85
CA THR A 56 -1.81 -7.32 4.18
C THR A 56 -3.02 -6.40 4.35
N PHE A 57 -2.91 -5.19 3.80
CA PHE A 57 -3.94 -4.16 3.84
C PHE A 57 -4.44 -3.81 2.45
N SER A 58 -5.73 -3.53 2.36
CA SER A 58 -6.38 -2.92 1.20
C SER A 58 -7.25 -1.75 1.65
N CYS A 59 -7.51 -0.79 0.77
CA CYS A 59 -8.39 0.33 1.07
C CYS A 59 -9.20 0.79 -0.15
N GLY A 60 -10.31 1.45 0.11
CA GLY A 60 -11.24 1.93 -0.91
C GLY A 60 -12.53 2.38 -0.26
N PHE A 61 -13.57 2.57 -1.07
CA PHE A 61 -14.91 2.78 -0.53
C PHE A 61 -15.47 1.47 0.03
N LYS A 62 -16.29 1.60 1.07
CA LYS A 62 -17.00 0.49 1.68
C LYS A 62 -18.41 0.94 2.03
N GLU A 63 -19.41 0.19 1.58
CA GLU A 63 -20.80 0.42 1.99
C GLU A 63 -20.97 0.11 3.49
N VAL A 64 -21.77 0.95 4.16
CA VAL A 64 -22.12 0.83 5.59
C VAL A 64 -23.64 0.81 5.83
N ALA A 65 -24.42 1.38 4.91
CA ALA A 65 -25.87 1.26 4.79
C ALA A 65 -26.26 1.58 3.34
N THR A 66 -27.54 1.41 2.96
CA THR A 66 -28.02 1.64 1.58
C THR A 66 -27.57 2.99 1.02
N ASN A 67 -26.75 2.95 -0.04
CA ASN A 67 -26.13 4.12 -0.69
C ASN A 67 -25.23 4.98 0.22
N ALA A 68 -24.91 4.52 1.44
CA ALA A 68 -24.07 5.22 2.40
C ALA A 68 -22.72 4.52 2.49
N PHE A 69 -21.67 5.28 2.18
CA PHE A 69 -20.32 4.78 1.98
C PHE A 69 -19.32 5.47 2.92
N THR A 70 -18.18 4.81 3.11
CA THR A 70 -17.07 5.33 3.91
C THR A 70 -15.75 4.84 3.32
N PHE A 71 -14.80 5.74 3.09
CA PHE A 71 -13.45 5.33 2.71
C PHE A 71 -12.78 4.64 3.90
N SER A 72 -12.35 3.39 3.71
CA SER A 72 -11.85 2.52 4.79
C SER A 72 -10.58 1.79 4.38
N ILE A 73 -9.79 1.41 5.37
CA ILE A 73 -8.66 0.48 5.25
C ILE A 73 -9.05 -0.80 6.00
N TRP A 74 -8.78 -1.97 5.42
CA TRP A 74 -9.09 -3.28 5.99
C TRP A 74 -8.00 -4.31 5.71
N PHE A 75 -8.03 -5.43 6.43
CA PHE A 75 -7.16 -6.57 6.14
C PHE A 75 -7.59 -7.28 4.85
N THR A 76 -6.69 -7.37 3.87
CA THR A 76 -6.92 -7.98 2.54
C THR A 76 -7.40 -9.42 2.67
N ASN A 77 -6.72 -10.22 3.48
CA ASN A 77 -6.97 -11.66 3.65
C ASN A 77 -8.01 -11.97 4.76
N SER A 78 -8.97 -11.07 4.99
CA SER A 78 -10.10 -11.29 5.91
C SER A 78 -11.39 -11.52 5.14
N ALA A 79 -12.05 -12.66 5.37
CA ALA A 79 -13.36 -12.99 4.78
C ALA A 79 -14.43 -11.91 5.04
N ASN A 80 -14.34 -11.23 6.20
CA ASN A 80 -15.28 -10.17 6.58
C ASN A 80 -14.76 -8.75 6.27
N LYS A 81 -13.69 -8.61 5.46
CA LYS A 81 -12.97 -7.34 5.19
C LYS A 81 -12.79 -6.50 6.46
N THR A 82 -12.21 -7.12 7.50
CA THR A 82 -12.10 -6.52 8.85
C THR A 82 -11.40 -5.16 8.78
N VAL A 83 -12.17 -4.12 9.08
CA VAL A 83 -11.74 -2.72 9.02
C VAL A 83 -10.71 -2.42 10.12
N VAL A 84 -9.59 -1.79 9.72
CA VAL A 84 -8.57 -1.26 10.63
C VAL A 84 -8.70 0.24 10.85
N TRP A 85 -9.26 0.96 9.87
CA TRP A 85 -9.56 2.39 9.97
C TRP A 85 -10.64 2.81 8.98
N SER A 86 -11.42 3.84 9.32
CA SER A 86 -12.42 4.46 8.44
C SER A 86 -12.38 5.98 8.60
N ALA A 87 -12.40 6.70 7.47
CA ALA A 87 -12.59 8.15 7.45
C ALA A 87 -14.02 8.49 7.92
N ASN A 88 -14.21 9.60 8.64
CA ASN A 88 -15.54 10.15 8.98
C ASN A 88 -16.57 9.11 9.47
N ARG A 89 -16.15 8.19 10.35
CA ARG A 89 -16.93 6.99 10.71
C ARG A 89 -18.38 7.26 11.16
N ASP A 90 -18.60 8.38 11.85
CA ASP A 90 -19.91 8.78 12.37
C ASP A 90 -20.76 9.59 11.36
N HIS A 91 -20.15 9.96 10.23
CA HIS A 91 -20.72 10.75 9.14
C HIS A 91 -20.37 10.13 7.77
N PRO A 92 -20.90 8.93 7.46
CA PRO A 92 -20.75 8.34 6.13
C PRO A 92 -21.38 9.26 5.08
N PHE A 93 -20.81 9.29 3.88
CA PHE A 93 -21.37 10.06 2.78
C PHE A 93 -22.43 9.24 2.04
N VAL A 94 -23.49 9.90 1.58
CA VAL A 94 -24.50 9.26 0.73
C VAL A 94 -24.09 9.49 -0.73
N ALA A 95 -24.00 8.41 -1.50
CA ALA A 95 -23.72 8.46 -2.93
C ALA A 95 -25.01 8.61 -3.75
N SER A 96 -24.90 9.36 -4.84
CA SER A 96 -25.81 9.30 -5.98
C SER A 96 -25.18 8.45 -7.09
N ASP A 97 -25.94 8.24 -8.17
CA ASP A 97 -25.51 7.56 -9.37
C ASP A 97 -24.19 8.11 -9.92
N GLN A 98 -23.26 7.19 -10.20
CA GLN A 98 -21.92 7.43 -10.77
C GLN A 98 -21.03 8.39 -9.96
N LEU A 99 -21.20 8.44 -8.62
CA LEU A 99 -20.37 9.31 -7.77
C LEU A 99 -18.88 8.95 -7.85
N MET A 100 -18.13 9.81 -8.54
CA MET A 100 -16.71 9.69 -8.82
C MET A 100 -15.90 10.69 -8.00
N PHE A 101 -14.89 10.19 -7.28
CA PHE A 101 -13.95 10.97 -6.51
C PHE A 101 -12.68 11.23 -7.32
N LYS A 102 -12.39 12.52 -7.52
CA LYS A 102 -11.12 13.03 -8.06
C LYS A 102 -10.40 13.84 -6.98
N ALA A 103 -9.08 13.83 -7.03
CA ALA A 103 -8.27 14.66 -6.13
C ALA A 103 -8.57 16.16 -6.38
N SER A 104 -8.66 16.95 -5.32
CA SER A 104 -9.03 18.38 -5.40
C SER A 104 -7.97 19.24 -6.09
N ASP A 105 -6.74 18.74 -6.19
CA ASP A 105 -5.61 19.32 -6.92
C ASP A 105 -5.53 18.81 -8.38
N TRP A 106 -6.64 18.32 -8.94
CA TRP A 106 -6.75 17.97 -10.36
C TRP A 106 -6.59 19.19 -11.26
N GLY A 107 -5.34 19.48 -11.64
CA GLY A 107 -4.99 20.61 -12.50
C GLY A 107 -3.47 20.77 -12.68
N PRO A 108 -3.01 21.88 -13.27
CA PRO A 108 -1.61 22.30 -13.20
C PRO A 108 -1.22 22.61 -11.75
N GLY A 109 -0.06 22.11 -11.30
CA GLY A 109 0.42 22.28 -9.94
C GLY A 109 1.30 21.11 -9.51
N ILE A 110 1.70 21.11 -8.23
CA ILE A 110 2.53 20.06 -7.61
C ILE A 110 1.89 18.69 -7.84
N GLN A 111 2.61 17.79 -8.51
CA GLN A 111 2.11 16.44 -8.72
C GLN A 111 2.01 15.69 -7.39
N ARG A 112 0.82 15.14 -7.10
CA ARG A 112 0.58 14.31 -5.91
C ARG A 112 0.23 12.88 -6.26
N ARG A 113 0.42 12.00 -5.28
CA ARG A 113 0.06 10.58 -5.33
C ARG A 113 -0.43 10.12 -3.96
N LEU A 114 -1.61 9.52 -3.92
CA LEU A 114 -2.11 8.85 -2.71
C LEU A 114 -1.63 7.40 -2.75
N THR A 115 -1.00 6.89 -1.69
CA THR A 115 -0.48 5.52 -1.62
C THR A 115 -0.91 4.86 -0.31
N LEU A 116 -1.38 3.61 -0.37
CA LEU A 116 -1.52 2.74 0.81
C LEU A 116 -0.20 1.98 0.99
N ASP A 117 0.57 2.36 2.00
CA ASP A 117 1.89 1.77 2.23
C ASP A 117 1.80 0.40 2.92
N TYR A 118 2.93 -0.32 2.90
CA TYR A 118 3.09 -1.65 3.50
C TYR A 118 2.73 -1.72 5.00
N ASP A 119 2.82 -0.59 5.70
CA ASP A 119 2.56 -0.47 7.13
C ASP A 119 1.07 -0.29 7.46
N GLY A 120 0.20 -0.25 6.45
CA GLY A 120 -1.25 -0.10 6.57
C GLY A 120 -1.72 1.34 6.71
N ASN A 121 -0.81 2.32 6.56
CA ASN A 121 -1.13 3.74 6.63
C ASN A 121 -1.29 4.34 5.23
N LEU A 122 -2.26 5.24 5.08
CA LEU A 122 -2.51 5.94 3.83
C LEU A 122 -1.75 7.27 3.84
N ARG A 123 -0.92 7.51 2.82
CA ARG A 123 -0.07 8.70 2.71
C ARG A 123 -0.30 9.44 1.40
N LEU A 124 -0.29 10.78 1.49
CA LEU A 124 -0.26 11.64 0.32
C LEU A 124 1.17 12.12 0.10
N TYR A 125 1.76 11.69 -1.02
CA TYR A 125 3.06 12.13 -1.48
C TYR A 125 2.94 13.33 -2.41
N SER A 126 3.87 14.27 -2.30
CA SER A 126 4.03 15.43 -3.19
C SER A 126 5.42 15.38 -3.84
N LEU A 127 5.47 15.51 -5.16
CA LEU A 127 6.70 15.54 -5.94
C LEU A 127 7.32 16.94 -5.88
N ASP A 128 8.57 17.03 -5.45
CA ASP A 128 9.41 18.19 -5.71
C ASP A 128 10.03 18.04 -7.10
N GLU A 129 9.54 18.82 -8.06
CA GLU A 129 10.03 18.80 -9.44
C GLU A 129 11.49 19.26 -9.59
N SER A 130 12.02 20.02 -8.62
CA SER A 130 13.40 20.52 -8.68
C SER A 130 14.45 19.46 -8.34
N SER A 131 14.09 18.51 -7.46
CA SER A 131 14.95 17.39 -7.05
C SER A 131 14.51 16.04 -7.62
N GLY A 132 13.29 15.94 -8.17
CA GLY A 132 12.67 14.69 -8.60
C GLY A 132 12.24 13.79 -7.43
N THR A 133 12.19 14.30 -6.19
CA THR A 133 11.95 13.49 -4.99
C THR A 133 10.51 13.57 -4.50
N TRP A 134 9.99 12.44 -3.99
CA TRP A 134 8.67 12.37 -3.37
C TRP A 134 8.76 12.60 -1.86
N SER A 135 8.08 13.64 -1.37
CA SER A 135 7.97 13.96 0.06
C SER A 135 6.58 13.62 0.60
N ILE A 136 6.47 13.25 1.87
CA ILE A 136 5.17 12.98 2.51
C ILE A 136 4.55 14.32 2.90
N SER A 137 3.39 14.63 2.34
CA SER A 137 2.62 15.85 2.60
C SER A 137 1.43 15.65 3.56
N TRP A 138 0.91 14.42 3.68
CA TRP A 138 -0.13 14.07 4.65
C TRP A 138 -0.10 12.56 4.98
N VAL A 139 -0.57 12.20 6.18
CA VAL A 139 -0.73 10.80 6.64
C VAL A 139 -2.08 10.64 7.35
N ALA A 140 -2.77 9.52 7.15
CA ALA A 140 -4.06 9.25 7.78
C ALA A 140 -3.95 8.99 9.29
N LEU A 141 -2.93 8.23 9.70
CA LEU A 141 -2.66 7.90 11.09
C LEU A 141 -1.28 8.44 11.47
N SER A 142 -1.26 9.56 12.19
CA SER A 142 -0.01 10.23 12.63
C SER A 142 0.79 9.41 13.65
N GLN A 143 0.14 8.47 14.34
CA GLN A 143 0.71 7.57 15.34
C GLN A 143 0.72 6.14 14.76
N PRO A 144 1.88 5.58 14.37
CA PRO A 144 1.95 4.27 13.70
C PRO A 144 1.31 3.11 14.49
N CYS A 145 1.41 3.08 15.82
CA CYS A 145 0.75 2.03 16.62
C CYS A 145 -0.80 2.11 16.61
N ASN A 146 -1.41 3.20 16.13
CA ASN A 146 -2.86 3.26 15.90
C ASN A 146 -3.26 2.54 14.60
N VAL A 147 -2.30 2.17 13.74
CA VAL A 147 -2.54 1.31 12.58
C VAL A 147 -2.67 -0.13 13.06
N HIS A 148 -3.91 -0.60 13.24
CA HIS A 148 -4.17 -1.98 13.62
C HIS A 148 -3.56 -2.94 12.59
N GLY A 149 -2.71 -3.87 13.04
CA GLY A 149 -2.05 -4.85 12.18
C GLY A 149 -0.58 -4.57 11.84
N LEU A 150 -0.04 -3.40 12.20
CA LEU A 150 1.37 -3.04 11.96
C LEU A 150 2.39 -4.11 12.43
N CYS A 151 2.10 -4.75 13.56
CA CYS A 151 2.95 -5.80 14.15
C CYS A 151 2.51 -7.23 13.80
N GLY A 152 1.73 -7.41 12.73
CA GLY A 152 1.22 -8.71 12.31
C GLY A 152 0.27 -9.37 13.32
N ARG A 153 -0.04 -10.65 13.09
CA ARG A 153 -0.99 -11.40 13.92
C ARG A 153 -0.42 -11.64 15.33
N ASN A 154 -1.19 -11.30 16.36
CA ASN A 154 -0.80 -11.39 17.79
C ASN A 154 0.42 -10.55 18.21
N GLY A 155 0.92 -9.62 17.38
CA GLY A 155 1.95 -8.68 17.78
C GLY A 155 1.37 -7.45 18.47
N ILE A 156 2.11 -6.89 19.42
CA ILE A 156 1.77 -5.67 20.16
C ILE A 156 2.72 -4.56 19.74
N CYS A 157 2.16 -3.44 19.27
CA CYS A 157 2.92 -2.22 18.99
C CYS A 157 3.11 -1.41 20.27
N VAL A 158 4.35 -1.01 20.56
CA VAL A 158 4.75 -0.24 21.74
C VAL A 158 5.67 0.90 21.32
N TYR A 159 5.64 2.02 22.04
CA TYR A 159 6.56 3.15 21.82
C TYR A 159 7.72 3.08 22.82
N SER A 160 8.94 2.83 22.35
CA SER A 160 10.15 2.83 23.20
C SER A 160 11.46 3.02 22.42
N PRO A 161 11.95 4.27 22.24
CA PRO A 161 11.18 5.53 22.20
C PRO A 161 10.43 5.72 20.86
N LYS A 162 10.74 4.89 19.86
CA LYS A 162 10.07 4.83 18.56
C LYS A 162 9.03 3.69 18.57
N PRO A 163 8.05 3.66 17.64
CA PRO A 163 7.18 2.51 17.49
C PRO A 163 8.01 1.25 17.20
N SER A 164 7.77 0.21 17.96
CA SER A 164 8.41 -1.09 17.86
C SER A 164 7.37 -2.18 18.14
N CYS A 165 7.64 -3.39 17.66
CA CYS A 165 6.76 -4.52 17.85
C CYS A 165 7.31 -5.46 18.92
N THR A 166 6.40 -6.12 19.64
CA THR A 166 6.70 -7.07 20.72
C THR A 166 5.68 -8.21 20.71
N CYS A 167 6.04 -9.35 21.29
CA CYS A 167 5.08 -10.44 21.49
C CYS A 167 4.55 -10.43 22.94
N PRO A 168 3.26 -10.75 23.16
CA PRO A 168 2.72 -10.96 24.49
C PRO A 168 3.39 -12.14 25.22
N PRO A 169 3.27 -12.22 26.56
CA PRO A 169 3.74 -13.36 27.34
C PRO A 169 3.22 -14.70 26.79
N GLY A 170 4.11 -15.71 26.72
CA GLY A 170 3.80 -17.02 26.15
C GLY A 170 3.86 -17.11 24.62
N TYR A 171 4.17 -16.01 23.92
CA TYR A 171 4.37 -15.98 22.47
C TYR A 171 5.84 -15.70 22.10
N GLU A 172 6.18 -15.96 20.84
CA GLU A 172 7.43 -15.57 20.21
C GLU A 172 7.20 -15.10 18.78
N MET A 173 8.18 -14.37 18.25
CA MET A 173 8.18 -13.91 16.86
C MET A 173 8.06 -15.10 15.90
N ASN A 174 7.18 -14.98 14.91
CA ASN A 174 6.88 -16.07 13.99
C ASN A 174 8.03 -16.30 12.98
N GLN A 175 8.57 -15.21 12.41
CA GLN A 175 9.78 -15.23 11.57
C GLN A 175 10.78 -14.17 12.06
N PRO A 176 12.07 -14.53 12.26
CA PRO A 176 13.11 -13.60 12.69
C PRO A 176 13.16 -12.32 11.85
N SER A 177 13.17 -11.17 12.52
CA SER A 177 13.26 -9.81 11.93
C SER A 177 12.10 -9.36 11.03
N ASP A 178 11.07 -10.18 10.79
CA ASP A 178 9.87 -9.78 10.05
C ASP A 178 8.62 -9.76 10.95
N TRP A 179 8.35 -8.59 11.51
CA TRP A 179 7.17 -8.34 12.34
C TRP A 179 5.83 -8.41 11.58
N SER A 180 5.80 -8.34 10.25
CA SER A 180 4.54 -8.51 9.50
C SER A 180 3.94 -9.91 9.69
N LYS A 181 4.78 -10.90 9.99
CA LYS A 181 4.38 -12.29 10.29
C LYS A 181 3.89 -12.47 11.72
N GLY A 182 4.02 -11.44 12.56
CA GLY A 182 3.53 -11.39 13.94
C GLY A 182 4.15 -12.44 14.86
N CYS A 183 3.34 -12.91 15.81
CA CYS A 183 3.74 -13.79 16.90
C CYS A 183 2.96 -15.11 16.91
N LYS A 184 3.68 -16.21 17.13
CA LYS A 184 3.14 -17.56 17.35
C LYS A 184 3.21 -17.92 18.83
N ARG A 185 2.37 -18.86 19.29
CA ARG A 185 2.40 -19.38 20.67
C ARG A 185 3.64 -20.26 20.86
N LYS A 186 4.26 -20.20 22.04
CA LYS A 186 5.33 -21.14 22.46
C LYS A 186 4.81 -22.51 22.89
N PHE A 187 3.50 -22.60 23.13
CA PHE A 187 2.82 -23.76 23.69
C PHE A 187 1.67 -24.20 22.79
N ASN A 188 1.47 -25.51 22.70
CA ASN A 188 0.30 -26.07 22.04
C ASN A 188 -0.90 -26.00 22.99
N ILE A 189 -2.02 -25.47 22.51
CA ILE A 189 -3.32 -25.65 23.15
C ILE A 189 -3.98 -26.86 22.51
N SER A 190 -4.22 -27.88 23.32
CA SER A 190 -5.22 -28.92 23.06
C SER A 190 -6.44 -28.60 23.91
N CYS A 191 -7.56 -28.22 23.29
CA CYS A 191 -8.84 -28.26 23.97
C CYS A 191 -9.17 -29.74 24.21
N VAL A 192 -9.42 -30.11 25.45
CA VAL A 192 -10.01 -31.41 25.77
C VAL A 192 -11.51 -31.18 25.84
N ASP A 193 -12.24 -31.63 24.82
CA ASP A 193 -13.69 -31.50 24.78
C ASP A 193 -14.30 -32.42 25.83
N SER A 194 -14.60 -31.87 27.01
CA SER A 194 -15.32 -32.55 28.09
C SER A 194 -16.81 -32.64 27.76
N HIS A 195 -17.14 -33.40 26.72
CA HIS A 195 -18.49 -33.93 26.51
C HIS A 195 -18.68 -35.15 27.41
N ASN A 196 -19.55 -34.99 28.41
CA ASN A 196 -19.99 -36.03 29.34
C ASN A 196 -21.52 -35.99 29.44
#